data_AF-A0A5B8VEZ1-F1
#
_entry.id   AF-A0A5B8VEZ1-F1
#
_cell.length_a   1.000
_cell.length_b   1.000
_cell.length_c   1.000
_cell.angle_alpha   90.00
_cell.angle_beta   90.00
_cell.angle_gamma   90.00
#
_symmetry.space_group_name_H-M   'P 1'
#
loop_
_entity.id
_entity.type
_entity.pdbx_description
1 polymer ?
#
loop_
_entity_poly.entity_id
_entity_poly.type
_entity_poly.pdbx_seq_one_letter_code
_entity_poly.pdbx_strand_id
1 'polypeptide(L)'
;MTNQAREILITEDTLVSDIQEIFSSFYPFLKIEFSKLQSNSQSLQKSRKVLPQDSIKNITNAMMPVKLRIENKRTIAQVEDDCIQQLGLLVQISRKSGNVWNTISLTENWTLEEQNNAGKFISSEMKLPPVKE
;
A
#
# COMPACT_ATOMS: atom_id res chain seq x y z
N MET A 1 20.53 9.93 9.87
CA MET A 1 19.19 9.51 9.39
C MET A 1 18.74 8.34 10.24
N THR A 2 17.90 8.58 11.24
CA THR A 2 17.41 7.54 12.16
C THR A 2 16.45 6.62 11.41
N ASN A 3 16.83 5.35 11.32
CA ASN A 3 15.99 4.28 10.82
C ASN A 3 14.86 4.07 11.85
N GLN A 4 13.73 4.78 11.69
CA GLN A 4 12.58 4.53 12.54
C GLN A 4 11.97 3.19 12.13
N ALA A 5 11.99 2.21 13.04
CA ALA A 5 11.21 1.00 12.87
C ALA A 5 9.73 1.40 12.77
N ARG A 6 9.10 1.11 11.64
CA ARG A 6 7.68 1.33 11.38
C ARG A 6 7.09 0.01 10.97
N GLU A 7 6.14 -0.47 11.78
CA GLU A 7 5.44 -1.72 11.55
C GLU A 7 3.96 -1.54 11.82
N ILE A 8 3.13 -2.28 11.09
CA ILE A 8 1.69 -2.41 11.35
C ILE A 8 1.48 -3.78 11.99
N LEU A 9 0.98 -3.79 13.22
CA LEU A 9 0.54 -5.01 13.88
C LEU A 9 -0.85 -5.39 13.35
N ILE A 10 -0.94 -6.57 12.76
CA ILE A 10 -2.16 -7.10 12.17
C ILE A 10 -2.60 -8.30 13.00
N THR A 11 -3.84 -8.27 13.47
CA THR A 11 -4.49 -9.35 14.21
C THR A 11 -5.71 -9.86 13.44
N GLU A 12 -6.32 -10.94 13.90
CA GLU A 12 -7.48 -11.56 13.25
C GLU A 12 -8.64 -10.59 13.03
N ASP A 13 -8.89 -9.72 14.01
CA ASP A 13 -10.01 -8.78 14.01
C ASP A 13 -9.66 -7.41 13.42
N THR A 14 -8.39 -7.17 13.05
CA THR A 14 -7.98 -5.95 12.36
C THR A 14 -8.76 -5.82 11.05
N LEU A 15 -9.37 -4.65 10.83
CA LEU A 15 -10.07 -4.36 9.57
C LEU A 15 -9.07 -3.91 8.52
N VAL A 16 -9.42 -4.13 7.25
CA VAL A 16 -8.62 -3.65 6.12
C VAL A 16 -8.51 -2.12 6.15
N SER A 17 -9.59 -1.41 6.52
CA SER A 17 -9.57 0.04 6.71
C SER A 17 -8.54 0.49 7.73
N ASP A 18 -8.38 -0.24 8.84
CA ASP A 18 -7.43 0.12 9.90
C ASP A 18 -5.99 0.10 9.35
N ILE A 19 -5.65 -0.94 8.58
CA ILE A 19 -4.33 -1.06 7.95
C ILE A 19 -4.11 0.08 6.94
N GLN A 20 -5.14 0.39 6.14
CA GLN A 20 -5.10 1.46 5.15
C GLN A 20 -4.90 2.84 5.78
N GLU A 21 -5.60 3.11 6.89
CA GLU A 21 -5.49 4.36 7.63
C GLU A 21 -4.13 4.50 8.32
N ILE A 22 -3.66 3.45 9.00
CA ILE A 22 -2.32 3.45 9.62
C ILE A 22 -1.25 3.68 8.55
N PHE A 23 -1.29 2.96 7.43
CA PHE A 23 -0.34 3.15 6.33
C PHE A 23 -0.36 4.59 5.79
N SER A 24 -1.55 5.13 5.52
CA SER A 24 -1.71 6.49 4.98
C SER A 24 -1.33 7.57 5.99
N SER A 25 -1.40 7.29 7.29
CA SER A 25 -0.92 8.21 8.34
C SER A 25 0.60 8.39 8.29
N PHE A 26 1.34 7.33 7.95
CA PHE A 26 2.79 7.39 7.75
C PHE A 26 3.18 7.94 6.38
N TYR A 27 2.35 7.68 5.37
CA TYR A 27 2.58 8.07 3.98
C TYR A 27 1.36 8.79 3.39
N PRO A 28 1.13 10.09 3.70
CA PRO A 28 -0.10 10.81 3.31
C PRO A 28 -0.34 10.94 1.80
N PHE A 29 0.69 10.67 0.98
CA PHE A 29 0.62 10.71 -0.47
C PHE A 29 0.64 9.32 -1.10
N LEU A 30 0.57 8.26 -0.29
CA LEU A 30 0.43 6.88 -0.72
C LEU A 30 -0.87 6.27 -0.14
N LYS A 31 -1.43 5.29 -0.85
CA LYS A 31 -2.49 4.43 -0.34
C LYS A 31 -2.20 2.98 -0.70
N ILE A 32 -2.72 2.04 0.09
CA ILE A 32 -2.60 0.60 -0.13
C ILE A 32 -3.98 -0.01 -0.34
N GLU A 33 -4.12 -0.88 -1.34
CA GLU A 33 -5.38 -1.58 -1.64
C GLU A 33 -5.14 -3.09 -1.67
N PHE A 34 -6.01 -3.86 -1.02
CA PHE A 34 -5.88 -5.31 -0.89
C PHE A 34 -6.77 -6.06 -1.89
N SER A 35 -6.30 -7.21 -2.34
CA SER A 35 -7.08 -8.13 -3.16
C SER A 35 -6.69 -9.59 -2.89
N LYS A 36 -7.64 -10.52 -3.07
CA LYS A 36 -7.39 -11.96 -2.91
C LYS A 36 -6.73 -12.54 -4.16
N LEU A 37 -5.74 -13.41 -3.95
CA LEU A 37 -5.18 -14.26 -4.99
C LEU A 37 -6.23 -15.33 -5.36
N GLN A 38 -6.60 -15.43 -6.64
CA GLN A 38 -7.49 -16.52 -7.09
C GLN A 38 -6.67 -17.80 -7.32
N SER A 39 -7.10 -18.90 -6.71
CA SER A 39 -6.40 -20.19 -6.78
C SER A 39 -6.59 -20.94 -8.10
N ASN A 40 -7.58 -20.62 -8.95
CA ASN A 40 -7.98 -21.52 -10.04
C ASN A 40 -8.13 -20.83 -11.43
N SER A 41 -7.42 -21.41 -12.40
CA SER A 41 -7.73 -21.60 -13.83
C SER A 41 -7.73 -20.42 -14.82
N GLN A 42 -6.78 -20.49 -15.76
CA GLN A 42 -6.91 -20.34 -17.23
C GLN A 42 -7.53 -19.06 -17.83
N SER A 43 -7.99 -18.11 -17.03
CA SER A 43 -8.37 -16.78 -17.50
C SER A 43 -7.61 -15.74 -16.71
N LEU A 44 -7.10 -14.72 -17.43
CA LEU A 44 -6.37 -13.55 -16.94
C LEU A 44 -6.70 -13.25 -15.47
N GLN A 45 -5.67 -13.34 -14.60
CA GLN A 45 -5.72 -13.17 -13.14
C GLN A 45 -6.79 -12.16 -12.69
N LYS A 46 -8.00 -12.63 -12.35
CA LYS A 46 -9.04 -11.77 -11.79
C LYS A 46 -8.80 -11.70 -10.28
N SER A 47 -8.11 -10.68 -9.79
CA SER A 47 -8.06 -10.45 -8.35
C SER A 47 -9.46 -10.09 -7.84
N ARG A 48 -9.90 -10.66 -6.71
CA ARG A 48 -11.16 -10.25 -6.06
C ARG A 48 -10.84 -9.10 -5.11
N LYS A 49 -11.48 -7.95 -5.33
CA LYS A 49 -11.35 -6.78 -4.45
C LYS A 49 -11.77 -7.15 -3.01
N VAL A 50 -10.92 -6.79 -2.06
CA VAL A 50 -11.20 -6.85 -0.62
C VAL A 50 -11.87 -5.54 -0.20
N LEU A 51 -12.87 -5.62 0.66
CA LEU A 51 -13.61 -4.45 1.13
C LEU A 51 -12.97 -3.88 2.41
N PRO A 52 -13.02 -2.55 2.63
CA PRO A 52 -12.43 -1.93 3.82
C PRO A 52 -12.96 -2.50 5.15
N GLN A 53 -14.23 -2.90 5.19
CA GLN A 53 -14.89 -3.48 6.36
C GLN A 53 -14.60 -4.98 6.57
N ASP A 54 -13.86 -5.62 5.66
CA ASP A 54 -13.47 -7.01 5.85
C ASP A 54 -12.40 -7.09 6.96
N SER A 55 -12.59 -8.00 7.91
CA SER A 55 -11.54 -8.36 8.87
C SER A 55 -10.53 -9.30 8.24
N ILE A 56 -9.27 -9.22 8.70
CA ILE A 56 -8.16 -10.00 8.15
C ILE A 56 -8.42 -11.51 8.22
N LYS A 57 -8.97 -12.01 9.33
CA LYS A 57 -9.34 -13.45 9.46
C LYS A 57 -10.33 -13.96 8.42
N ASN A 58 -11.16 -13.08 7.85
CA ASN A 58 -12.16 -13.47 6.83
C ASN A 58 -11.58 -13.48 5.41
N ILE A 59 -10.36 -12.95 5.23
CA ILE A 59 -9.76 -12.76 3.92
C ILE A 59 -8.43 -13.49 3.71
N THR A 60 -7.80 -13.97 4.78
CA THR A 60 -6.58 -14.76 4.75
C THR A 60 -6.63 -15.95 5.72
N ASN A 61 -5.85 -16.99 5.44
CA ASN A 61 -5.57 -18.11 6.33
C ASN A 61 -4.20 -17.99 7.03
N ALA A 62 -3.56 -16.83 6.96
CA ALA A 62 -2.26 -16.59 7.56
C ALA A 62 -2.29 -16.74 9.09
N MET A 63 -1.18 -17.21 9.65
CA MET A 63 -1.01 -17.32 11.10
C MET A 63 -0.85 -15.92 11.70
N MET A 64 -1.71 -15.58 12.66
CA MET A 64 -1.72 -14.27 13.33
C MET A 64 -1.03 -14.34 14.71
N PRO A 65 -0.46 -13.23 15.21
CA PRO A 65 -0.40 -11.90 14.58
C PRO A 65 0.73 -11.77 13.55
N VAL A 66 0.53 -10.87 12.59
CA VAL A 66 1.53 -10.50 11.56
C VAL A 66 2.05 -9.08 11.84
N LYS A 67 3.36 -8.88 11.64
CA LYS A 67 4.01 -7.57 11.73
C LYS A 67 4.47 -7.13 10.35
N LEU A 68 3.64 -6.33 9.67
CA LEU A 68 3.98 -5.84 8.35
C LEU A 68 4.98 -4.68 8.47
N ARG A 69 6.17 -4.86 7.91
CA ARG A 69 7.26 -3.89 7.94
C ARG A 69 7.09 -2.83 6.84
N ILE A 70 7.00 -1.58 7.25
CA ILE A 70 6.78 -0.42 6.37
C ILE A 70 7.78 0.69 6.68
N GLU A 71 9.05 0.36 6.90
CA GLU A 71 10.09 1.37 7.13
C GLU A 71 10.35 2.20 5.86
N ASN A 72 10.81 3.43 6.03
CA ASN A 72 11.06 4.38 4.94
C ASN A 72 11.87 3.81 3.77
N LYS A 73 12.82 2.93 4.07
CA LYS A 73 13.77 2.33 3.10
C LYS A 73 13.23 1.08 2.40
N ARG A 74 12.08 0.54 2.84
CA ARG A 74 11.43 -0.57 2.14
C ARG A 74 10.95 -0.08 0.79
N THR A 75 11.22 -0.86 -0.26
CA THR A 75 10.67 -0.59 -1.59
C THR A 75 9.21 -0.98 -1.67
N ILE A 76 8.48 -0.47 -2.67
CA ILE A 76 7.10 -0.91 -2.94
C ILE A 76 7.09 -2.42 -3.14
N ALA A 77 7.92 -2.94 -4.05
CA ALA A 77 7.99 -4.37 -4.35
C ALA A 77 8.25 -5.24 -3.10
N GLN A 78 9.08 -4.76 -2.16
CA GLN A 78 9.35 -5.45 -0.90
C GLN A 78 8.11 -5.51 0.01
N VAL A 79 7.33 -4.43 0.10
CA VAL A 79 6.10 -4.42 0.89
C VAL A 79 5.02 -5.28 0.23
N GLU A 80 4.94 -5.27 -1.09
CA GLU A 80 4.00 -6.11 -1.84
C GLU A 80 4.32 -7.60 -1.67
N ASP A 81 5.59 -7.98 -1.76
CA ASP A 81 6.03 -9.36 -1.50
C ASP A 81 5.77 -9.77 -0.04
N ASP A 82 6.10 -8.92 0.95
CA ASP A 82 5.79 -9.21 2.35
C ASP A 82 4.31 -9.50 2.59
N CYS A 83 3.40 -8.77 1.92
CA CYS A 83 1.96 -9.01 2.03
C CYS A 83 1.57 -10.36 1.43
N ILE A 84 2.18 -10.76 0.31
CA ILE A 84 1.95 -12.07 -0.29
C ILE A 84 2.48 -13.17 0.63
N GLN A 85 3.72 -13.04 1.12
CA GLN A 85 4.35 -14.09 1.92
C GLN A 85 3.71 -14.23 3.31
N GLN A 86 3.37 -13.12 3.96
CA GLN A 86 2.89 -13.13 5.35
C GLN A 86 1.37 -13.18 5.46
N LEU A 87 0.64 -12.62 4.49
CA LEU A 87 -0.82 -12.57 4.51
C LEU A 87 -1.46 -13.37 3.37
N GLY A 88 -0.73 -13.85 2.38
CA GLY A 88 -1.35 -14.50 1.20
C GLY A 88 -2.27 -13.56 0.41
N LEU A 89 -2.10 -12.24 0.57
CA LEU A 89 -2.91 -11.21 -0.06
C LEU A 89 -2.06 -10.44 -1.07
N LEU A 90 -2.64 -10.15 -2.22
CA LEU A 90 -2.08 -9.18 -3.14
C LEU A 90 -2.39 -7.78 -2.61
N VAL A 91 -1.41 -6.89 -2.70
CA VAL A 91 -1.60 -5.48 -2.44
C VAL A 91 -1.17 -4.67 -3.65
N GLN A 92 -1.76 -3.50 -3.79
CA GLN A 92 -1.38 -2.53 -4.79
C GLN A 92 -1.20 -1.17 -4.13
N ILE A 93 -0.01 -0.60 -4.26
CA ILE A 93 0.29 0.73 -3.74
C ILE A 93 0.08 1.78 -4.84
N SER A 94 -0.65 2.83 -4.50
CA SER A 94 -0.90 3.97 -5.40
C SER A 94 -0.35 5.27 -4.81
N ARG A 95 0.14 6.15 -5.68
CA ARG A 95 0.66 7.48 -5.34
C ARG A 95 -0.34 8.55 -5.73
N LYS A 96 -0.49 9.56 -4.89
CA LYS A 96 -1.29 10.75 -5.19
C LYS A 96 -0.57 11.65 -6.21
N SER A 97 -1.30 12.15 -7.19
CA SER A 97 -0.84 13.12 -8.19
C SER A 97 -1.94 14.16 -8.39
N GLY A 98 -1.81 15.29 -7.69
CA GLY A 98 -2.90 16.26 -7.57
C GLY A 98 -4.11 15.66 -6.86
N ASN A 99 -5.21 15.50 -7.60
CA ASN A 99 -6.48 14.92 -7.12
C ASN A 99 -6.69 13.46 -7.53
N VAL A 100 -5.73 12.85 -8.24
CA VAL A 100 -5.85 11.49 -8.78
C VAL A 100 -4.88 10.56 -8.05
N TRP A 101 -5.27 9.29 -7.90
CA TRP A 101 -4.41 8.23 -7.39
C TRP A 101 -3.95 7.34 -8.53
N ASN A 102 -2.64 7.22 -8.74
CA ASN A 102 -2.05 6.42 -9.79
C ASN A 102 -1.34 5.21 -9.19
N THR A 103 -1.64 4.02 -9.71
CA THR A 103 -0.90 2.80 -9.36
C THR A 103 0.57 2.96 -9.70
N ILE A 104 1.44 2.53 -8.78
CA ILE A 104 2.88 2.53 -8.98
C ILE A 104 3.26 1.19 -9.61
N SER A 105 3.85 1.21 -10.80
CA SER A 105 4.39 0.00 -11.46
C SER A 105 5.83 0.22 -11.93
N LEU A 106 6.08 1.32 -12.65
CA LEU A 106 7.39 1.62 -13.24
C LEU A 106 8.50 1.97 -12.22
N THR A 107 8.12 2.37 -11.01
CA THR A 107 9.05 2.81 -9.94
C THR A 107 8.87 1.99 -8.66
N GLU A 108 8.46 0.74 -8.79
CA GLU A 108 8.28 -0.17 -7.64
C GLU A 108 9.58 -0.41 -6.84
N ASN A 109 10.74 -0.19 -7.47
CA ASN A 109 12.05 -0.26 -6.83
C ASN A 109 12.38 0.96 -5.95
N TRP A 110 11.58 2.03 -6.02
CA TRP A 110 11.74 3.17 -5.11
C TRP A 110 11.18 2.83 -3.74
N THR A 111 11.79 3.44 -2.75
CA THR A 111 11.40 3.31 -1.35
C THR A 111 10.07 4.01 -1.07
N LEU A 112 9.38 3.59 -0.01
CA LEU A 112 8.14 4.24 0.46
C LEU A 112 8.33 5.75 0.69
N GLU A 113 9.48 6.15 1.25
CA GLU A 113 9.81 7.55 1.48
C GLU A 113 9.99 8.33 0.17
N GLU A 114 10.75 7.80 -0.78
CA GLU A 114 10.94 8.41 -2.11
C GLU A 114 9.60 8.57 -2.83
N GLN A 115 8.75 7.53 -2.80
CA GLN A 115 7.44 7.57 -3.44
C GLN A 115 6.49 8.58 -2.79
N ASN A 116 6.46 8.63 -1.47
CA ASN A 116 5.65 9.61 -0.74
C ASN A 116 6.14 11.05 -1.01
N ASN A 117 7.46 11.28 -1.07
CA ASN A 117 8.03 12.57 -1.40
C ASN A 117 7.71 13.00 -2.85
N ALA A 118 7.77 12.08 -3.80
CA ALA A 118 7.34 12.36 -5.17
C ALA A 118 5.86 12.74 -5.24
N GLY A 119 5.00 12.03 -4.49
CA GLY A 119 3.57 12.37 -4.40
C GLY A 119 3.33 13.75 -3.80
N LYS A 120 4.07 14.09 -2.74
CA LYS A 120 4.04 15.41 -2.11
C LYS A 120 4.42 16.51 -3.09
N PHE A 121 5.51 16.33 -3.83
CA PHE A 121 6.00 17.29 -4.82
C PHE A 121 4.99 17.50 -5.95
N ILE A 122 4.49 16.42 -6.57
CA ILE A 122 3.50 16.54 -7.66
C ILE A 122 2.23 17.25 -7.17
N SER A 123 1.77 16.91 -5.95
CA SER A 123 0.61 17.56 -5.34
C SER A 123 0.84 19.01 -4.93
N SER A 124 2.09 19.47 -4.73
CA SER A 124 2.38 20.89 -4.50
C SER A 124 2.46 21.67 -5.80
N GLU A 125 3.09 21.13 -6.83
CA GLU A 125 3.21 21.80 -8.14
C GLU A 125 1.85 22.04 -8.80
N MET A 126 0.95 21.05 -8.75
CA MET A 126 -0.42 21.20 -9.29
C MET A 126 -1.29 22.22 -8.53
N LYS A 127 -0.87 22.68 -7.35
CA LYS A 127 -1.58 23.74 -6.60
C LYS A 127 -1.11 25.13 -6.96
N LEU A 128 -0.01 25.27 -7.71
CA LEU A 128 0.46 26.58 -8.16
C LEU A 128 -0.44 27.07 -9.30
N PRO A 129 -0.83 28.36 -9.30
CA PRO A 129 -1.49 28.95 -10.46
C PRO A 129 -0.57 28.81 -11.68
N PRO A 130 -1.13 28.68 -12.91
CA PRO A 130 -0.31 28.62 -14.11
C PRO A 130 0.62 29.83 -14.15
N VAL A 131 1.90 29.57 -14.40
CA VAL A 131 2.89 30.62 -14.64
C VAL A 131 2.38 31.41 -15.84
N LYS A 132 2.05 32.69 -15.63
CA LYS A 132 1.75 33.58 -16.74
C LYS A 132 3.07 33.83 -17.47
N GLU A 133 3.18 33.32 -18.70
CA GLU A 133 4.20 33.74 -19.67
C GLU A 133 3.99 35.21 -20.07
#